data_AF-A0A392NMF9-F1
#
_entry.id   AF-A0A392NMF9-F1
#
_cell.length_a   1.000
_cell.length_b   1.000
_cell.length_c   1.000
_cell.angle_alpha   90.00
_cell.angle_beta   90.00
_cell.angle_gamma   90.00
#
_symmetry.space_group_name_H-M   'P 1'
#
loop_
_entity.id
_entity.type
_entity.pdbx_description
1 polymer ?
#
loop_
_entity_poly.entity_id
_entity_poly.type
_entity_poly.pdbx_seq_one_letter_code
_entity_poly.pdbx_strand_id
1 'polypeptide(L)'
;QMGSEGPSAAVTTVHITGFKKFHGVSENPTETIVNNLTEYVKKKGLPKGLVIGSCSILDTAGQGALIPLYQTLQSAVIAKESESSSSNKIIWLHFGVNSGATRFAIERQAVNEATFRCPDELGWKPQVRLEIGIADAF
;
A
#
# COMPACT_ATOMS: atom_id res chain seq x y z
N GLN A 1 -7.02 -45.05 -9.06
CA GLN A 1 -5.96 -44.39 -8.28
C GLN A 1 -6.39 -42.94 -8.07
N MET A 2 -7.02 -42.64 -6.93
CA MET A 2 -7.48 -41.27 -6.64
C MET A 2 -6.34 -40.55 -5.92
N GLY A 3 -5.66 -39.66 -6.64
CA GLY A 3 -4.75 -38.71 -6.02
C GLY A 3 -5.60 -37.73 -5.21
N SER A 4 -5.55 -37.82 -3.89
CA SER A 4 -6.08 -36.76 -3.05
C SER A 4 -5.22 -35.53 -3.29
N GLU A 5 -5.76 -34.53 -3.99
CA GLU A 5 -5.17 -33.19 -3.96
C GLU A 5 -5.18 -32.75 -2.49
N GLY A 6 -3.99 -32.67 -1.88
CA GLY A 6 -3.84 -32.11 -0.55
C GLY A 6 -4.40 -30.68 -0.54
N PRO A 7 -4.76 -30.14 0.65
CA PRO A 7 -5.31 -28.79 0.74
C PRO A 7 -4.40 -27.80 -0.01
N SER A 8 -5.01 -26.99 -0.87
CA SER A 8 -4.31 -25.96 -1.63
C SER A 8 -3.44 -25.13 -0.68
N ALA A 9 -2.17 -24.97 -1.02
CA ALA A 9 -1.22 -24.29 -0.14
C ALA A 9 -1.68 -22.84 0.08
N ALA A 10 -1.72 -22.41 1.34
CA ALA A 10 -2.12 -21.05 1.70
C ALA A 10 -1.34 -20.00 0.88
N VAL A 11 -2.07 -19.06 0.29
CA VAL A 11 -1.49 -17.96 -0.49
C VAL A 11 -1.46 -16.69 0.36
N THR A 12 -0.32 -16.00 0.34
CA THR A 12 -0.17 -14.65 0.88
C THR A 12 -0.11 -13.67 -0.29
N THR A 13 -1.09 -12.78 -0.36
CA THR A 13 -1.19 -11.75 -1.38
C THR A 13 -0.71 -10.42 -0.82
N VAL A 14 0.23 -9.77 -1.51
CA VAL A 14 0.75 -8.46 -1.13
C VAL A 14 0.20 -7.40 -2.07
N HIS A 15 -0.41 -6.35 -1.50
CA HIS A 15 -0.83 -5.15 -2.20
C HIS A 15 0.11 -4.02 -1.83
N ILE A 16 0.73 -3.42 -2.83
CA ILE A 16 1.80 -2.45 -2.68
C ILE A 16 1.31 -1.09 -3.15
N THR A 17 1.64 -0.04 -2.39
CA THR A 17 1.54 1.33 -2.89
C THR A 17 2.87 2.07 -2.82
N GLY A 18 2.97 3.08 -3.67
CA GLY A 18 3.97 4.15 -3.60
C GLY A 18 3.29 5.49 -3.85
N PHE A 19 4.07 6.56 -3.85
CA PHE A 19 3.55 7.91 -4.05
C PHE A 19 4.14 8.56 -5.30
N LYS A 20 3.35 9.38 -5.98
CA LYS A 20 3.83 10.26 -7.06
C LYS A 20 4.92 11.22 -6.55
N LYS A 21 5.54 11.94 -7.47
CA LYS A 21 6.39 13.10 -7.15
C LYS A 21 5.72 14.11 -6.21
N PHE A 22 6.55 14.88 -5.51
CA PHE A 22 6.12 15.98 -4.65
C PHE A 22 7.13 17.14 -4.67
N HIS A 23 6.66 18.38 -4.49
CA HIS A 23 7.39 19.61 -4.22
C HIS A 23 8.85 19.63 -4.70
N GLY A 24 9.06 19.87 -5.99
CA GLY A 24 10.39 20.10 -6.56
C GLY A 24 11.30 18.85 -6.62
N VAL A 25 10.83 17.69 -6.16
CA VAL A 25 11.50 16.40 -6.38
C VAL A 25 11.04 15.86 -7.73
N SER A 26 11.96 15.81 -8.70
CA SER A 26 11.65 15.35 -10.06
C SER A 26 11.23 13.88 -10.11
N GLU A 27 11.69 13.07 -9.16
CA GLU A 27 11.45 11.63 -9.10
C GLU A 27 11.23 11.15 -7.66
N ASN A 28 10.11 10.48 -7.40
CA ASN A 28 9.89 9.80 -6.14
C ASN A 28 10.40 8.35 -6.26
N PRO A 29 11.40 7.91 -5.47
CA PRO A 29 11.94 6.56 -5.58
C PRO A 29 10.89 5.48 -5.32
N THR A 30 9.84 5.78 -4.56
CA THR A 30 8.75 4.82 -4.30
C THR A 30 7.90 4.58 -5.55
N GLU A 31 7.67 5.60 -6.37
CA GLU A 31 6.99 5.47 -7.67
C GLU A 31 7.77 4.52 -8.59
N THR A 32 9.08 4.74 -8.69
CA THR A 32 9.99 3.90 -9.48
C THR A 32 10.00 2.45 -8.99
N ILE A 33 10.12 2.22 -7.67
CA ILE A 33 10.11 0.86 -7.11
C ILE A 33 8.80 0.15 -7.47
N VAL A 34 7.65 0.79 -7.23
CA VAL A 34 6.34 0.16 -7.37
C VAL A 34 5.98 -0.10 -8.84
N ASN A 35 6.30 0.83 -9.75
CA ASN A 35 6.08 0.65 -11.19
C ASN A 35 6.89 -0.52 -11.76
N ASN A 36 8.12 -0.73 -11.27
CA ASN A 36 9.01 -1.78 -11.77
C ASN A 36 8.80 -3.15 -11.07
N LEU A 37 8.13 -3.17 -9.91
CA LEU A 37 8.08 -4.35 -9.04
C LEU A 37 7.46 -5.56 -9.75
N THR A 38 6.36 -5.38 -10.47
CA THR A 38 5.67 -6.46 -11.19
C THR A 38 6.56 -7.14 -12.22
N GLU A 39 7.31 -6.36 -13.01
CA GLU A 39 8.25 -6.93 -13.97
C GLU A 39 9.46 -7.58 -13.29
N TYR A 40 9.95 -6.97 -12.22
CA TYR A 40 11.07 -7.50 -11.46
C TYR A 40 10.73 -8.88 -10.88
N VAL A 41 9.55 -9.05 -10.28
CA VAL A 41 9.13 -10.36 -9.73
C VAL A 41 8.83 -11.38 -10.80
N LYS A 42 8.36 -10.98 -11.99
CA LYS A 42 8.23 -11.90 -13.13
C LYS A 42 9.60 -12.48 -13.55
N LYS A 43 10.65 -11.64 -13.50
CA LYS A 43 12.02 -12.04 -13.87
C LYS A 43 12.73 -12.82 -12.77
N LYS A 44 12.51 -12.48 -11.49
CA LYS A 44 13.24 -13.06 -10.35
C LYS A 44 12.48 -14.15 -9.60
N GLY A 45 11.18 -14.25 -9.82
CA GLY A 45 10.28 -15.09 -9.05
C GLY A 45 9.96 -14.53 -7.67
N LEU A 46 9.02 -15.20 -6.99
CA LEU A 46 8.68 -14.99 -5.59
C LEU A 46 8.78 -16.32 -4.84
N PRO A 47 9.00 -16.30 -3.51
CA PRO A 47 8.85 -17.48 -2.69
C PRO A 47 7.50 -18.17 -2.91
N LYS A 48 7.47 -19.50 -2.81
CA LYS A 48 6.23 -20.28 -2.94
C LYS A 48 5.18 -19.78 -1.93
N GLY A 49 3.95 -19.58 -2.42
CA GLY A 49 2.84 -19.10 -1.59
C GLY A 49 2.83 -17.58 -1.39
N LEU A 50 3.67 -16.81 -2.09
CA LEU A 50 3.63 -15.35 -2.11
C LEU A 50 3.29 -14.84 -3.51
N VAL A 51 2.31 -13.95 -3.61
CA VAL A 51 1.90 -13.31 -4.87
C VAL A 51 1.75 -11.79 -4.71
N ILE A 52 1.95 -11.05 -5.79
CA ILE A 52 1.58 -9.63 -5.85
C ILE A 52 0.13 -9.54 -6.33
N GLY A 53 -0.72 -8.91 -5.52
CA GLY A 53 -2.10 -8.60 -5.87
C GLY A 53 -2.20 -7.33 -6.71
N SER A 54 -1.67 -6.22 -6.20
CA SER A 54 -1.66 -4.93 -6.90
C SER A 54 -0.43 -4.09 -6.58
N CYS A 55 -0.09 -3.22 -7.52
CA CYS A 55 0.89 -2.14 -7.36
C CYS A 55 0.19 -0.83 -7.76
N SER A 56 -0.01 0.08 -6.82
CA SER A 56 -0.77 1.32 -7.02
C SER A 56 0.07 2.55 -6.69
N ILE A 57 -0.01 3.59 -7.52
CA ILE A 57 0.63 4.87 -7.25
C ILE A 57 -0.43 5.86 -6.74
N LEU A 58 -0.21 6.39 -5.53
CA LEU A 58 -1.08 7.38 -4.89
C LEU A 58 -0.58 8.79 -5.14
N ASP A 59 -1.47 9.77 -5.17
CA ASP A 59 -1.06 11.18 -5.15
C ASP A 59 -0.36 11.51 -3.83
N THR A 60 0.66 12.37 -3.86
CA THR A 60 1.26 12.91 -2.62
C THR A 60 0.41 14.04 -2.07
N ALA A 61 -0.85 13.71 -1.79
CA ALA A 61 -1.87 14.59 -1.26
C ALA A 61 -2.77 13.81 -0.31
N GLY A 62 -2.96 14.31 0.91
CA GLY A 62 -3.65 13.55 1.95
C GLY A 62 -5.09 13.19 1.54
N GLN A 63 -5.86 14.20 1.12
CA GLN A 63 -7.22 13.99 0.61
C GLN A 63 -7.24 13.33 -0.78
N GLY A 64 -6.29 13.70 -1.66
CA GLY A 64 -6.20 13.13 -3.02
C GLY A 64 -5.91 11.63 -3.03
N ALA A 65 -5.16 11.12 -2.05
CA ALA A 65 -4.84 9.70 -1.92
C ALA A 65 -5.96 8.87 -1.28
N LEU A 66 -6.94 9.49 -0.64
CA LEU A 66 -7.91 8.80 0.21
C LEU A 66 -8.77 7.80 -0.56
N ILE A 67 -9.38 8.25 -1.66
CA ILE A 67 -10.27 7.40 -2.49
C ILE A 67 -9.50 6.23 -3.11
N PRO A 68 -8.36 6.43 -3.80
CA PRO A 68 -7.58 5.32 -4.37
C PRO A 68 -7.06 4.34 -3.30
N LEU A 69 -6.71 4.85 -2.10
CA LEU A 69 -6.32 4.02 -0.98
C LEU A 69 -7.46 3.11 -0.52
N TYR A 70 -8.65 3.68 -0.23
CA TYR A 70 -9.81 2.90 0.16
C TYR A 70 -10.21 1.86 -0.88
N GLN A 71 -10.21 2.23 -2.16
CA GLN A 71 -10.49 1.30 -3.25
C GLN A 71 -9.49 0.13 -3.25
N THR A 72 -8.19 0.41 -3.10
CA THR A 72 -7.15 -0.64 -3.03
C THR A 72 -7.37 -1.58 -1.84
N LEU A 73 -7.68 -1.04 -0.66
CA LEU A 73 -7.96 -1.82 0.54
C LEU A 73 -9.22 -2.69 0.36
N GLN A 74 -10.30 -2.11 -0.14
CA GLN A 74 -11.59 -2.78 -0.31
C GLN A 74 -11.52 -3.89 -1.37
N SER A 75 -10.87 -3.64 -2.51
CA SER A 75 -10.69 -4.66 -3.56
C SER A 75 -9.91 -5.88 -3.06
N ALA A 76 -8.90 -5.67 -2.21
CA ALA A 76 -8.13 -6.78 -1.61
C ALA A 76 -9.01 -7.67 -0.71
N VAL A 77 -9.88 -7.05 0.11
CA VAL A 77 -10.79 -7.78 1.00
C VAL A 77 -11.84 -8.55 0.21
N ILE A 78 -12.50 -7.90 -0.76
CA ILE A 78 -13.52 -8.54 -1.61
C ILE A 78 -12.94 -9.73 -2.38
N ALA A 79 -11.74 -9.59 -2.95
CA ALA A 79 -11.07 -10.67 -3.65
C ALA A 79 -10.85 -11.89 -2.74
N LYS A 80 -10.44 -11.67 -1.49
CA LYS A 80 -10.26 -12.76 -0.52
C LYS A 80 -11.58 -13.42 -0.12
N GLU A 81 -12.67 -12.67 0.06
CA GLU A 81 -13.99 -13.25 0.36
C GLU A 81 -14.52 -14.15 -0.76
N SER A 82 -14.12 -13.88 -2.01
CA SER A 82 -14.46 -14.72 -3.16
C SER A 82 -13.62 -16.01 -3.25
N GLU A 83 -12.53 -16.11 -2.50
CA GLU A 83 -11.67 -17.30 -2.44
C GLU A 83 -12.11 -18.22 -1.29
N SER A 84 -12.39 -19.49 -1.60
CA SER A 84 -12.92 -20.47 -0.63
C SER A 84 -11.93 -20.94 0.44
N SER A 85 -10.69 -20.45 0.42
CA SER A 85 -9.62 -20.82 1.36
C SER A 85 -9.55 -19.84 2.53
N SER A 86 -9.98 -20.28 3.71
CA SER A 86 -9.85 -19.54 4.97
C SER A 86 -8.40 -19.28 5.41
N SER A 87 -7.42 -19.90 4.74
CA SER A 87 -6.00 -19.82 5.08
C SER A 87 -5.24 -18.69 4.36
N ASN A 88 -5.87 -18.02 3.39
CA ASN A 88 -5.22 -16.97 2.60
C ASN A 88 -5.00 -15.68 3.42
N LYS A 89 -3.85 -15.04 3.23
CA LYS A 89 -3.42 -13.83 3.96
C LYS A 89 -3.29 -12.64 3.02
N ILE A 90 -3.67 -11.47 3.49
CA ILE A 90 -3.46 -10.19 2.79
C ILE A 90 -2.40 -9.40 3.56
N ILE A 91 -1.42 -8.86 2.84
CA ILE A 91 -0.46 -7.88 3.35
C ILE A 91 -0.63 -6.59 2.54
N TRP A 92 -0.79 -5.47 3.22
CA TRP A 92 -0.67 -4.14 2.60
C TRP A 92 0.71 -3.56 2.92
N LEU A 93 1.46 -3.19 1.88
CA LEU A 93 2.79 -2.59 1.99
C LEU A 93 2.74 -1.18 1.39
N HIS A 94 2.89 -0.17 2.24
CA HIS A 94 2.98 1.24 1.82
C HIS A 94 4.44 1.68 1.79
N PHE A 95 4.94 2.09 0.62
CA PHE A 95 6.23 2.75 0.52
C PHE A 95 6.06 4.27 0.69
N GLY A 96 6.89 4.86 1.53
CA GLY A 96 7.08 6.31 1.63
C GLY A 96 8.55 6.67 1.44
N VAL A 97 8.83 7.92 1.09
CA VAL A 97 10.19 8.44 0.96
C VAL A 97 10.55 9.29 2.17
N ASN A 98 11.73 9.00 2.74
CA ASN A 98 12.36 9.83 3.77
C ASN A 98 13.72 10.26 3.24
N SER A 99 13.85 11.52 2.81
CA SER A 99 15.06 12.04 2.15
C SER A 99 16.31 12.04 3.05
N GLY A 100 16.13 11.99 4.37
CA GLY A 100 17.25 11.88 5.31
C GLY A 100 17.69 10.45 5.62
N ALA A 101 16.98 9.44 5.14
CA ALA A 101 17.28 8.04 5.46
C ALA A 101 18.33 7.45 4.52
N THR A 102 19.26 6.66 5.07
CA THR A 102 20.29 5.94 4.30
C THR A 102 19.96 4.46 4.05
N ARG A 103 18.81 4.01 4.55
CA ARG A 103 18.34 2.62 4.47
C ARG A 103 16.82 2.57 4.59
N PHE A 104 16.23 1.43 4.23
CA PHE A 104 14.83 1.16 4.54
C PHE A 104 14.59 1.12 6.05
N ALA A 105 13.43 1.62 6.47
CA ALA A 105 12.92 1.54 7.82
C ALA A 105 11.49 0.99 7.77
N ILE A 106 11.09 0.29 8.83
CA ILE A 106 9.71 -0.16 9.03
C ILE A 106 9.10 0.77 10.07
N GLU A 107 8.08 1.50 9.67
CA GLU A 107 7.32 2.33 10.60
C GLU A 107 6.57 1.43 11.60
N ARG A 108 6.77 1.69 12.89
CA ARG A 108 6.18 0.88 13.97
C ARG A 108 4.87 1.45 14.50
N GLN A 109 4.56 2.69 14.13
CA GLN A 109 3.40 3.41 14.63
C GLN A 109 2.94 4.45 13.60
N ALA A 110 1.63 4.56 13.44
CA ALA A 110 0.97 5.71 12.82
C ALA A 110 0.23 6.50 13.92
N VAL A 111 0.18 7.82 13.79
CA VAL A 111 -0.49 8.72 14.74
C VAL A 111 -1.70 9.37 14.09
N ASN A 112 -2.75 9.65 14.88
CA ASN A 112 -3.94 10.35 14.40
C ASN A 112 -3.69 11.88 14.36
N GLU A 113 -2.75 12.30 13.52
CA GLU A 113 -2.34 13.70 13.41
C GLU A 113 -1.96 14.03 11.96
N ALA A 114 -2.42 15.19 11.48
CA ALA A 114 -2.05 15.72 10.18
C ALA A 114 -1.49 17.15 10.39
N THR A 115 -0.22 17.21 10.74
CA THR A 115 0.54 18.47 10.89
C THR A 115 1.63 18.53 9.84
N PHE A 116 1.40 19.28 8.76
CA PHE A 116 2.34 19.31 7.63
C PHE A 116 3.25 20.54 7.67
N ARG A 117 4.55 20.36 7.42
CA ARG A 117 5.52 21.48 7.39
C ARG A 117 5.29 22.41 6.19
N CYS A 118 4.93 21.83 5.05
CA CYS A 118 4.59 22.49 3.79
C CYS A 118 3.24 21.97 3.29
N PRO A 119 2.59 22.66 2.33
CA PRO A 119 1.42 22.10 1.65
C PRO A 119 1.75 20.78 0.98
N ASP A 120 0.73 19.94 0.77
CA ASP A 120 0.81 18.79 -0.13
C ASP A 120 0.66 19.21 -1.59
N GLU A 121 0.67 18.26 -2.54
CA GLU A 121 0.59 18.56 -3.98
C GLU A 121 -0.72 19.22 -4.44
N LEU A 122 -1.77 19.15 -3.62
CA LEU A 122 -3.05 19.84 -3.87
C LEU A 122 -3.17 21.13 -3.05
N GLY A 123 -2.11 21.55 -2.36
CA GLY A 123 -2.08 22.79 -1.58
C GLY A 123 -2.64 22.66 -0.16
N TRP A 124 -2.99 21.46 0.29
CA TRP A 124 -3.53 21.25 1.63
C TRP A 124 -2.40 21.20 2.68
N LYS A 125 -2.50 22.06 3.71
CA LYS A 125 -1.53 22.14 4.81
C LYS A 125 -2.26 22.13 6.16
N PRO A 126 -2.72 20.96 6.63
CA PRO A 126 -3.39 20.85 7.93
C PRO A 126 -2.38 21.09 9.07
N GLN A 127 -2.87 21.65 10.18
CA GLN A 127 -2.13 21.87 11.43
C GLN A 127 -2.95 21.33 12.60
N VAL A 128 -3.55 20.14 12.42
CA VAL A 128 -4.57 19.63 13.34
C VAL A 128 -4.21 18.24 13.84
N ARG A 129 -4.41 18.03 15.15
CA ARG A 129 -4.61 16.69 15.70
C ARG A 129 -6.01 16.25 15.32
N LEU A 130 -6.11 15.11 14.65
CA LEU A 130 -7.41 14.54 14.33
C LEU A 130 -7.94 13.93 15.64
N GLU A 131 -9.12 14.36 16.09
CA GLU A 131 -9.79 13.68 17.19
C GLU A 131 -10.13 12.27 16.71
N ILE A 132 -9.90 11.25 17.55
CA ILE A 132 -10.47 9.92 17.31
C ILE A 132 -11.94 10.03 17.71
N GLY A 133 -12.71 10.73 16.88
CA GLY A 133 -14.11 11.03 17.05
C GLY A 133 -14.82 10.74 15.74
N ILE A 134 -15.96 10.06 15.83
CA ILE A 134 -16.84 9.73 14.71
C ILE A 134 -17.36 11.05 14.11
N ALA A 135 -16.61 11.61 13.16
CA ALA A 135 -16.96 12.75 12.32
C ALA A 135 -15.97 12.68 11.14
N ASP A 136 -16.24 12.05 10.01
CA ASP A 136 -17.50 11.89 9.29
C ASP A 136 -17.57 10.46 8.73
N ALA A 137 -18.42 9.63 9.32
CA ALA A 137 -18.95 8.46 8.64
C ALA A 137 -20.33 8.86 8.13
N PHE A 138 -20.42 9.25 6.85
CA PHE A 138 -21.51 9.08 5.86
C PHE A 138 -21.35 10.12 4.74
#